data_AF-A0A936JLJ8-F1
#
_entry.id   AF-A0A936JLJ8-F1
#
_cell.length_a   1.000
_cell.length_b   1.000
_cell.length_c   1.000
_cell.angle_alpha   90.00
_cell.angle_beta   90.00
_cell.angle_gamma   90.00
#
_symmetry.space_group_name_H-M   'P 1'
#
loop_
_entity.id
_entity.type
_entity.pdbx_description
1 polymer ?
#
loop_
_entity_poly.entity_id
_entity_poly.type
_entity_poly.pdbx_seq_one_letter_code
_entity_poly.pdbx_strand_id
1 'polypeptide(L)'
;MNATRGCHNRCGFCYLATDGLRMPYRMRDPEQIAAEIRNDGQPYAVFTDNNLGSNKKYLHKLCEALRPLEKIWSAAVTLDVTDDPSLVRAMALSGCTGVFIGFESLSDDNIKESRKKMPRAADYARRVRMLHENGIQVNGSFVLGFDHDHRDTFATRAEWIEDTRLECATFHILTPYPGTPLFRQMEAEGRLLHKDYSLYDTAHVVFQPKNMTPEDLAQGYAWLYQRLFSHASIWQRRPSDANAILPYLGMSYLYKRSNPIWHLLIRSKLTRAVWSPLVEWTRRRHITFRERLAALPIEGPACVEAKPNAAPRPRSLTVISAGL
;
A
#
# COMPACT_ATOMS: atom_id res chain seq x y z
N MET A 1 4.80 5.70 15.39
CA MET A 1 4.97 4.88 16.61
C MET A 1 5.16 3.43 16.21
N ASN A 2 5.76 2.59 17.06
CA ASN A 2 5.97 1.18 16.76
C ASN A 2 5.30 0.30 17.82
N ALA A 3 4.47 -0.65 17.39
CA ALA A 3 3.90 -1.69 18.26
C ALA A 3 4.73 -2.98 18.21
N THR A 4 5.39 -3.20 17.09
CA THR A 4 6.13 -4.40 16.72
C THR A 4 7.40 -4.05 15.96
N ARG A 5 8.33 -4.99 15.89
CA ARG A 5 9.58 -4.87 15.13
C ARG A 5 9.87 -6.18 14.42
N GLY A 6 10.27 -6.12 13.15
CA GLY A 6 10.50 -7.29 12.30
C GLY A 6 9.25 -7.67 11.49
N CYS A 7 9.38 -8.73 10.68
CA CYS A 7 8.32 -9.26 9.84
C CYS A 7 8.49 -10.77 9.73
N HIS A 8 7.38 -11.53 9.63
CA HIS A 8 7.45 -12.97 9.36
C HIS A 8 7.83 -13.30 7.91
N ASN A 9 7.58 -12.36 6.99
CA ASN A 9 8.03 -12.49 5.60
C ASN A 9 9.55 -12.27 5.51
N ARG A 10 10.21 -13.11 4.72
CA ARG A 10 11.62 -12.97 4.33
C ARG A 10 11.73 -12.83 2.81
N CYS A 11 11.16 -11.75 2.29
CA CYS A 11 11.20 -11.48 0.86
C CYS A 11 12.65 -11.29 0.40
N GLY A 12 13.07 -11.95 -0.70
CA GLY A 12 14.48 -12.01 -1.13
C GLY A 12 15.10 -10.66 -1.49
N PHE A 13 14.28 -9.68 -1.85
CA PHE A 13 14.68 -8.30 -2.18
C PHE A 13 14.65 -7.35 -0.97
N CYS A 14 13.98 -7.74 0.11
CA CYS A 14 13.81 -6.87 1.28
C CYS A 14 15.09 -6.88 2.12
N TYR A 15 15.52 -5.72 2.61
CA TYR A 15 16.67 -5.60 3.50
C TYR A 15 16.55 -6.48 4.76
N LEU A 16 15.34 -6.84 5.19
CA LEU A 16 15.17 -7.78 6.31
C LEU A 16 15.78 -9.15 6.00
N ALA A 17 15.85 -9.56 4.73
CA ALA A 17 16.45 -10.80 4.28
C ALA A 17 17.98 -10.73 4.10
N THR A 18 18.63 -9.59 4.40
CA THR A 18 20.09 -9.49 4.37
C THR A 18 20.73 -10.56 5.26
N ASP A 19 21.75 -11.22 4.72
CA ASP A 19 22.48 -12.26 5.45
C ASP A 19 23.09 -11.75 6.74
N GLY A 20 23.05 -12.58 7.79
CA GLY A 20 23.49 -12.19 9.12
C GLY A 20 22.50 -11.28 9.87
N LEU A 21 21.55 -10.63 9.20
CA LEU A 21 20.55 -9.79 9.86
C LEU A 21 19.46 -10.65 10.53
N ARG A 22 19.46 -10.65 11.87
CA ARG A 22 18.41 -11.26 12.68
C ARG A 22 17.53 -10.18 13.31
N MET A 23 16.32 -10.02 12.76
CA MET A 23 15.29 -9.14 13.32
C MET A 23 14.02 -9.96 13.62
N PRO A 24 13.98 -10.68 14.75
CA PRO A 24 12.81 -11.50 15.11
C PRO A 24 11.58 -10.61 15.32
N TYR A 25 10.40 -11.17 15.05
CA TYR A 25 9.15 -10.47 15.29
C TYR A 25 8.91 -10.29 16.79
N ARG A 26 9.06 -9.05 17.26
CA ARG A 26 8.83 -8.67 18.66
C ARG A 26 7.62 -7.77 18.75
N MET A 27 6.86 -7.93 19.82
CA MET A 27 5.59 -7.24 20.05
C MET A 27 5.64 -6.57 21.42
N ARG A 28 5.15 -5.34 21.50
CA ARG A 28 4.93 -4.62 22.76
C ARG A 28 3.54 -4.96 23.30
N ASP A 29 3.33 -4.77 24.59
CA ASP A 29 2.01 -4.97 25.19
C ASP A 29 0.97 -4.00 24.56
N PRO A 30 -0.17 -4.49 24.00
CA PRO A 30 -1.22 -3.65 23.46
C PRO A 30 -1.69 -2.53 24.39
N GLU A 31 -1.79 -2.79 25.70
CA GLU A 31 -2.25 -1.79 26.67
C GLU A 31 -1.24 -0.65 26.85
N GLN A 32 0.06 -0.98 26.76
CA GLN A 32 1.12 0.03 26.75
C GLN A 32 0.97 0.96 25.54
N ILE A 33 0.71 0.40 24.34
CA ILE A 33 0.50 1.20 23.12
C ILE A 33 -0.75 2.07 23.27
N ALA A 34 -1.85 1.51 23.76
CA ALA A 34 -3.09 2.26 23.97
C ALA A 34 -2.90 3.42 24.96
N ALA A 35 -2.14 3.21 26.04
CA ALA A 35 -1.80 4.27 26.99
C ALA A 35 -0.94 5.37 26.35
N GLU A 36 0.06 5.02 25.54
CA GLU A 36 0.89 5.99 24.80
C GLU A 36 0.05 6.82 23.84
N ILE A 37 -0.77 6.16 23.02
CA ILE A 37 -1.67 6.84 22.09
C ILE A 37 -2.61 7.77 22.86
N ARG A 38 -3.21 7.33 23.96
CA ARG A 38 -4.09 8.16 24.79
C ARG A 38 -3.36 9.41 25.30
N ASN A 39 -2.17 9.23 25.88
CA ASN A 39 -1.39 10.30 26.50
C ASN A 39 -0.79 11.31 25.51
N ASP A 40 -0.54 10.90 24.26
CA ASP A 40 -0.05 11.80 23.20
C ASP A 40 -1.09 12.88 22.80
N GLY A 41 -2.36 12.67 23.16
CA GLY A 41 -3.44 13.64 22.93
C GLY A 41 -3.80 13.87 21.45
N GLN A 42 -3.11 13.22 20.51
CA GLN A 42 -3.37 13.36 19.08
C GLN A 42 -4.63 12.58 18.66
N PRO A 43 -5.40 13.10 17.69
CA PRO A 43 -6.60 12.43 17.18
C PRO A 43 -6.29 11.22 16.28
N TYR A 44 -5.02 11.00 15.95
CA TYR A 44 -4.56 9.95 15.03
C TYR A 44 -3.23 9.33 15.47
N ALA A 45 -2.96 8.11 14.99
CA ALA A 45 -1.69 7.43 15.15
C ALA A 45 -1.23 6.78 13.83
N VAL A 46 0.07 6.79 13.56
CA VAL A 46 0.66 6.07 12.41
C VAL A 46 1.65 5.04 12.93
N PHE A 47 1.36 3.77 12.65
CA PHE A 47 2.25 2.66 12.94
C PHE A 47 3.31 2.53 11.85
N THR A 48 4.58 2.62 12.25
CA THR A 48 5.76 2.56 11.36
C THR A 48 6.43 1.18 11.36
N ASP A 49 5.73 0.20 11.91
CA ASP A 49 6.08 -1.22 11.92
C ASP A 49 6.34 -1.76 10.51
N ASN A 50 7.25 -2.73 10.38
CA ASN A 50 7.52 -3.38 9.08
C ASN A 50 6.29 -4.08 8.51
N ASN A 51 5.51 -4.73 9.37
CA ASN A 51 4.23 -5.34 9.05
C ASN A 51 3.49 -5.61 10.37
N LEU A 52 2.57 -4.72 10.72
CA LEU A 52 1.76 -4.82 11.94
C LEU A 52 0.86 -6.08 11.93
N GLY A 53 0.45 -6.52 10.73
CA GLY A 53 -0.39 -7.71 10.52
C GLY A 53 0.36 -9.04 10.54
N SER A 54 1.68 -9.04 10.77
CA SER A 54 2.48 -10.28 10.78
C SER A 54 1.96 -11.31 11.80
N ASN A 55 1.44 -10.86 12.95
CA ASN A 55 0.77 -11.72 13.92
C ASN A 55 -0.70 -11.29 14.07
N LYS A 56 -1.59 -12.01 13.40
CA LYS A 56 -3.04 -11.73 13.39
C LYS A 56 -3.68 -11.75 14.79
N LYS A 57 -3.24 -12.66 15.67
CA LYS A 57 -3.73 -12.72 17.07
C LYS A 57 -3.32 -11.49 17.87
N TYR A 58 -2.09 -11.01 17.66
CA TYR A 58 -1.63 -9.77 18.27
C TYR A 58 -2.40 -8.56 17.75
N LEU A 59 -2.61 -8.48 16.43
CA LEU A 59 -3.35 -7.37 15.84
C LEU A 59 -4.80 -7.31 16.36
N HIS A 60 -5.47 -8.46 16.56
CA HIS A 60 -6.77 -8.51 17.24
C HIS A 60 -6.72 -7.87 18.64
N LYS A 61 -5.79 -8.30 19.50
CA LYS A 61 -5.63 -7.73 20.85
C LYS A 61 -5.31 -6.23 20.83
N LEU A 62 -4.50 -5.79 19.86
CA LEU A 62 -4.22 -4.39 19.65
C LEU A 62 -5.48 -3.62 19.27
N CYS A 63 -6.30 -4.15 18.34
CA CYS A 63 -7.57 -3.53 17.96
C CYS A 63 -8.51 -3.39 19.17
N GLU A 64 -8.58 -4.39 20.05
CA GLU A 64 -9.37 -4.35 21.28
C GLU A 64 -8.93 -3.21 22.20
N ALA A 65 -7.62 -3.09 22.46
CA ALA A 65 -7.06 -2.03 23.31
C ALA A 65 -7.22 -0.61 22.72
N LEU A 66 -7.20 -0.49 21.38
CA LEU A 66 -7.35 0.80 20.69
C LEU A 66 -8.81 1.25 20.53
N ARG A 67 -9.76 0.31 20.48
CA ARG A 67 -11.18 0.58 20.27
C ARG A 67 -11.77 1.68 21.17
N PRO A 68 -11.57 1.69 22.50
CA PRO A 68 -12.15 2.70 23.38
C PRO A 68 -11.54 4.10 23.20
N LEU A 69 -10.45 4.25 22.46
CA LEU A 69 -9.75 5.53 22.35
C LEU A 69 -10.38 6.51 21.35
N GLU A 70 -11.29 6.04 20.48
CA GLU A 70 -11.94 6.87 19.45
C GLU A 70 -10.98 7.66 18.55
N LYS A 71 -9.77 7.12 18.37
CA LYS A 71 -8.73 7.68 17.49
C LYS A 71 -8.68 6.91 16.19
N ILE A 72 -8.19 7.58 15.15
CA ILE A 72 -7.93 6.94 13.85
C ILE A 72 -6.49 6.48 13.76
N TRP A 73 -6.23 5.41 13.02
CA TRP A 73 -4.87 4.94 12.81
C TRP A 73 -4.65 4.34 11.43
N SER A 74 -3.38 4.28 11.04
CA SER A 74 -2.91 3.62 9.83
C SER A 74 -1.65 2.80 10.08
N ALA A 75 -1.42 1.78 9.25
CA ALA A 75 -0.30 0.86 9.41
C ALA A 75 0.10 0.20 8.09
N ALA A 76 1.35 -0.28 8.00
CA ALA A 76 1.74 -1.24 6.98
C ALA A 76 1.33 -2.66 7.39
N VAL A 77 0.67 -3.37 6.48
CA VAL A 77 0.26 -4.78 6.66
C VAL A 77 0.48 -5.59 5.38
N THR A 78 0.53 -6.92 5.51
CA THR A 78 0.39 -7.81 4.35
C THR A 78 -1.11 -8.08 4.10
N LEU A 79 -1.49 -8.33 2.84
CA LEU A 79 -2.90 -8.52 2.46
C LEU A 79 -3.56 -9.74 3.14
N ASP A 80 -2.76 -10.68 3.66
CA ASP A 80 -3.22 -11.88 4.34
C ASP A 80 -4.01 -11.59 5.64
N VAL A 81 -3.99 -10.36 6.17
CA VAL A 81 -4.94 -9.94 7.23
C VAL A 81 -6.40 -10.13 6.80
N THR A 82 -6.68 -10.10 5.50
CA THR A 82 -8.01 -10.33 4.92
C THR A 82 -8.42 -11.80 4.83
N ASP A 83 -7.55 -12.74 5.23
CA ASP A 83 -7.96 -14.16 5.39
C ASP A 83 -8.99 -14.33 6.52
N ASP A 84 -9.01 -13.39 7.46
CA ASP A 84 -9.95 -13.35 8.57
C ASP A 84 -10.80 -12.07 8.47
N PRO A 85 -12.01 -12.13 7.91
CA PRO A 85 -12.91 -10.97 7.84
C PRO A 85 -13.21 -10.35 9.20
N SER A 86 -13.19 -11.14 10.29
CA SER A 86 -13.40 -10.61 11.64
C SER A 86 -12.26 -9.70 12.09
N LEU A 87 -11.02 -9.98 11.67
CA LEU A 87 -9.87 -9.12 11.91
C LEU A 87 -10.00 -7.79 11.16
N VAL A 88 -10.40 -7.84 9.89
CA VAL A 88 -10.63 -6.62 9.09
C VAL A 88 -11.69 -5.74 9.76
N ARG A 89 -12.77 -6.37 10.22
CA ARG A 89 -13.83 -5.68 10.96
C ARG A 89 -13.33 -5.10 12.29
N ALA A 90 -12.50 -5.82 13.04
CA ALA A 90 -11.89 -5.33 14.28
C ALA A 90 -10.94 -4.15 14.04
N MET A 91 -10.16 -4.18 12.95
CA MET A 91 -9.32 -3.06 12.52
C MET A 91 -10.17 -1.82 12.29
N ALA A 92 -11.23 -1.92 11.49
CA ALA A 92 -12.13 -0.79 11.23
C ALA A 92 -12.77 -0.25 12.51
N LEU A 93 -13.34 -1.14 13.33
CA LEU A 93 -13.97 -0.81 14.61
C LEU A 93 -13.00 -0.21 15.64
N SER A 94 -11.70 -0.42 15.52
CA SER A 94 -10.70 0.15 16.42
C SER A 94 -10.13 1.49 15.93
N GLY A 95 -10.51 1.93 14.73
CA GLY A 95 -10.05 3.20 14.16
C GLY A 95 -9.14 3.08 12.94
N CYS A 96 -8.91 1.89 12.39
CA CYS A 96 -8.13 1.76 11.16
C CYS A 96 -8.84 2.49 10.01
N THR A 97 -8.17 3.47 9.42
CA THR A 97 -8.70 4.26 8.29
C THR A 97 -7.92 4.02 7.01
N GLY A 98 -6.70 3.50 7.10
CA GLY A 98 -5.88 3.23 5.94
C GLY A 98 -4.76 2.23 6.23
N VAL A 99 -4.47 1.40 5.23
CA VAL A 99 -3.38 0.44 5.28
C VAL A 99 -2.44 0.63 4.10
N PHE A 100 -1.15 0.47 4.35
CA PHE A 100 -0.14 0.35 3.30
C PHE A 100 0.12 -1.14 3.04
N ILE A 101 -0.18 -1.59 1.82
CA ILE A 101 -0.04 -2.99 1.41
C ILE A 101 1.00 -3.09 0.32
N GLY A 102 2.11 -3.76 0.59
CA GLY A 102 3.03 -4.18 -0.46
C GLY A 102 2.42 -5.30 -1.29
N PHE A 103 1.76 -5.00 -2.40
CA PHE A 103 1.34 -6.02 -3.36
C PHE A 103 2.55 -6.62 -4.08
N GLU A 104 3.60 -5.82 -4.26
CA GLU A 104 4.84 -6.11 -4.99
C GLU A 104 4.64 -6.42 -6.47
N SER A 105 3.86 -7.45 -6.81
CA SER A 105 3.54 -7.84 -8.18
C SER A 105 2.12 -8.35 -8.29
N LEU A 106 1.56 -8.27 -9.50
CA LEU A 106 0.28 -8.89 -9.87
C LEU A 106 0.46 -10.28 -10.49
N SER A 107 1.69 -10.81 -10.48
CA SER A 107 2.02 -12.16 -10.97
C SER A 107 2.35 -13.09 -9.79
N ASP A 108 1.66 -14.24 -9.73
CA ASP A 108 1.91 -15.29 -8.72
C ASP A 108 3.37 -15.80 -8.80
N ASP A 109 3.98 -15.84 -10.00
CA ASP A 109 5.36 -16.31 -10.20
C ASP A 109 6.38 -15.34 -9.57
N ASN A 110 6.22 -14.04 -9.80
CA ASN A 110 7.05 -13.02 -9.17
C ASN A 110 6.92 -13.05 -7.63
N ILE A 111 5.71 -13.22 -7.10
CA ILE A 111 5.49 -13.33 -5.66
C ILE A 111 6.19 -14.56 -5.08
N LYS A 112 6.06 -15.71 -5.75
CA LYS A 112 6.71 -16.96 -5.35
C LYS A 112 8.23 -16.83 -5.37
N GLU A 113 8.82 -16.31 -6.44
CA GLU A 113 10.27 -16.11 -6.56
C GLU A 113 10.79 -15.12 -5.51
N SER A 114 10.02 -14.06 -5.24
CA SER A 114 10.35 -13.10 -4.19
C SER A 114 10.27 -13.66 -2.77
N ARG A 115 9.71 -14.86 -2.57
CA ARG A 115 9.49 -15.52 -1.27
C ARG A 115 8.58 -14.74 -0.31
N LYS A 116 7.75 -13.85 -0.82
CA LYS A 116 6.73 -13.18 -0.01
C LYS A 116 5.53 -14.10 0.17
N LYS A 117 5.11 -14.33 1.42
CA LYS A 117 3.83 -15.00 1.69
C LYS A 117 2.70 -14.01 1.43
N MET A 118 1.87 -14.33 0.45
CA MET A 118 0.77 -13.50 -0.01
C MET A 118 -0.36 -14.38 -0.54
N PRO A 119 -1.64 -13.95 -0.48
CA PRO A 119 -2.70 -14.59 -1.25
C PRO A 119 -2.40 -14.59 -2.75
N ARG A 120 -3.17 -15.36 -3.53
CA ARG A 120 -3.04 -15.36 -5.00
C ARG A 120 -3.40 -13.99 -5.57
N ALA A 121 -2.70 -13.55 -6.62
CA ALA A 121 -2.94 -12.27 -7.26
C ALA A 121 -4.39 -12.10 -7.76
N ALA A 122 -5.01 -13.19 -8.21
CA ALA A 122 -6.42 -13.22 -8.62
C ALA A 122 -7.40 -12.80 -7.51
N ASP A 123 -7.03 -12.98 -6.23
CA ASP A 123 -7.87 -12.61 -5.09
C ASP A 123 -7.72 -11.15 -4.66
N TYR A 124 -6.70 -10.43 -5.16
CA TYR A 124 -6.35 -9.11 -4.64
C TYR A 124 -7.52 -8.12 -4.74
N ALA A 125 -8.21 -8.08 -5.88
CA ALA A 125 -9.33 -7.17 -6.08
C ALA A 125 -10.48 -7.42 -5.10
N ARG A 126 -10.80 -8.70 -4.81
CA ARG A 126 -11.81 -9.08 -3.80
C ARG A 126 -11.40 -8.63 -2.41
N ARG A 127 -10.14 -8.81 -2.05
CA ARG A 127 -9.60 -8.49 -0.72
C ARG A 127 -9.48 -6.98 -0.48
N VAL A 128 -9.11 -6.22 -1.51
CA VAL A 128 -9.18 -4.75 -1.51
C VAL A 128 -10.61 -4.28 -1.29
N ARG A 129 -11.59 -4.88 -1.99
CA ARG A 129 -13.01 -4.57 -1.79
C ARG A 129 -13.46 -4.78 -0.35
N MET A 130 -13.06 -5.90 0.28
CA MET A 130 -13.37 -6.18 1.69
C MET A 130 -12.85 -5.08 2.64
N LEU A 131 -11.66 -4.54 2.37
CA LEU A 131 -11.11 -3.41 3.14
C LEU A 131 -11.95 -2.14 2.93
N HIS A 132 -12.26 -1.81 1.67
CA HIS A 132 -13.08 -0.64 1.33
C HIS A 132 -14.50 -0.72 1.93
N GLU A 133 -15.12 -1.89 1.94
CA GLU A 133 -16.45 -2.13 2.56
C GLU A 133 -16.42 -1.91 4.07
N ASN A 134 -15.25 -2.10 4.71
CA ASN A 134 -15.02 -1.78 6.11
C ASN A 134 -14.46 -0.36 6.32
N GLY A 135 -14.51 0.51 5.30
CA GLY A 135 -14.06 1.90 5.39
C GLY A 135 -12.55 2.08 5.54
N ILE A 136 -11.76 1.05 5.22
CA ILE A 136 -10.30 1.08 5.28
C ILE A 136 -9.76 1.34 3.88
N GLN A 137 -9.06 2.46 3.72
CA GLN A 137 -8.37 2.85 2.49
C GLN A 137 -7.13 1.97 2.24
N VAL A 138 -6.77 1.74 0.99
CA VAL A 138 -5.62 0.92 0.59
C VAL A 138 -4.62 1.75 -0.22
N ASN A 139 -3.46 1.96 0.38
CA ASN A 139 -2.28 2.46 -0.32
C ASN A 139 -1.45 1.26 -0.81
N GLY A 140 -1.43 1.04 -2.11
CA GLY A 140 -0.72 -0.08 -2.72
C GLY A 140 0.75 0.24 -2.98
N SER A 141 1.65 -0.67 -2.65
CA SER A 141 3.06 -0.61 -3.06
C SER A 141 3.38 -1.73 -4.03
N PHE A 142 4.03 -1.35 -5.13
CA PHE A 142 4.42 -2.24 -6.21
C PHE A 142 5.91 -2.12 -6.47
N VAL A 143 6.52 -3.26 -6.80
CA VAL A 143 7.93 -3.34 -7.20
C VAL A 143 7.97 -3.74 -8.67
N LEU A 144 8.76 -3.01 -9.45
CA LEU A 144 8.85 -3.12 -10.90
C LEU A 144 10.19 -3.73 -11.29
N GLY A 145 10.20 -4.58 -12.31
CA GLY A 145 11.40 -5.18 -12.86
C GLY A 145 11.74 -6.55 -12.26
N PHE A 146 10.76 -7.26 -11.71
CA PHE A 146 10.94 -8.68 -11.41
C PHE A 146 11.17 -9.50 -12.69
N ASP A 147 11.68 -10.71 -12.53
CA ASP A 147 12.15 -11.54 -13.64
C ASP A 147 11.03 -12.05 -14.55
N HIS A 148 9.77 -12.06 -14.09
CA HIS A 148 8.59 -12.33 -14.93
C HIS A 148 7.84 -11.06 -15.35
N ASP A 149 8.38 -9.86 -15.09
CA ASP A 149 7.79 -8.63 -15.63
C ASP A 149 8.16 -8.47 -17.11
N HIS A 150 7.17 -8.05 -17.90
CA HIS A 150 7.31 -7.68 -19.30
C HIS A 150 6.87 -6.21 -19.50
N ARG A 151 7.10 -5.66 -20.69
CA ARG A 151 6.76 -4.25 -21.01
C ARG A 151 5.27 -3.92 -20.84
N ASP A 152 4.39 -4.90 -21.03
CA ASP A 152 2.94 -4.76 -20.84
C ASP A 152 2.54 -4.57 -19.36
N THR A 153 3.41 -4.95 -18.42
CA THR A 153 3.04 -5.06 -17.01
C THR A 153 2.77 -3.68 -16.40
N PHE A 154 3.35 -2.61 -16.93
CA PHE A 154 3.04 -1.23 -16.52
C PHE A 154 1.58 -0.88 -16.81
N ALA A 155 1.08 -1.19 -18.01
CA ALA A 155 -0.30 -0.93 -18.39
C ALA A 155 -1.28 -1.77 -17.55
N THR A 156 -1.02 -3.07 -17.45
CA THR A 156 -1.83 -4.00 -16.64
C THR A 156 -1.92 -3.56 -15.17
N ARG A 157 -0.80 -3.10 -14.58
CA ARG A 157 -0.78 -2.55 -13.22
C ARG A 157 -1.62 -1.28 -13.11
N ALA A 158 -1.44 -0.32 -14.02
CA ALA A 158 -2.19 0.93 -13.97
C ALA A 158 -3.71 0.69 -14.06
N GLU A 159 -4.13 -0.17 -14.99
CA GLU A 159 -5.53 -0.55 -15.18
C GLU A 159 -6.09 -1.25 -13.93
N TRP A 160 -5.34 -2.20 -13.35
CA TRP A 160 -5.76 -2.87 -12.13
C TRP A 160 -5.91 -1.90 -10.94
N ILE A 161 -4.98 -0.94 -10.78
CA ILE A 161 -5.04 0.10 -9.74
C ILE A 161 -6.27 1.00 -9.94
N GLU A 162 -6.56 1.35 -11.19
CA GLU A 162 -7.73 2.14 -11.56
C GLU A 162 -9.05 1.40 -11.29
N ASP A 163 -9.13 0.12 -11.67
CA ASP A 163 -10.32 -0.71 -11.52
C ASP A 163 -10.61 -1.09 -10.06
N THR A 164 -9.57 -1.33 -9.28
CA THR A 164 -9.69 -1.59 -7.82
C THR A 164 -9.86 -0.33 -7.00
N ARG A 165 -9.68 0.85 -7.62
CA ARG A 165 -9.83 2.17 -7.00
C ARG A 165 -8.94 2.38 -5.79
N LEU A 166 -7.68 1.95 -5.86
CA LEU A 166 -6.74 2.28 -4.79
C LEU A 166 -6.60 3.78 -4.63
N GLU A 167 -6.59 4.27 -3.39
CA GLU A 167 -6.49 5.70 -3.11
C GLU A 167 -5.14 6.27 -3.55
N CYS A 168 -4.07 5.52 -3.30
CA CYS A 168 -2.72 5.86 -3.71
C CYS A 168 -1.95 4.59 -4.10
N ALA A 169 -0.98 4.75 -5.00
CA ALA A 169 -0.04 3.71 -5.37
C ALA A 169 1.39 4.28 -5.34
N THR A 170 2.31 3.53 -4.74
CA THR A 170 3.74 3.83 -4.73
C THR A 170 4.47 2.76 -5.53
N PHE A 171 5.36 3.20 -6.42
CA PHE A 171 6.16 2.33 -7.26
C PHE A 171 7.61 2.39 -6.82
N HIS A 172 8.26 1.23 -6.86
CA HIS A 172 9.66 1.06 -6.54
C HIS A 172 10.30 0.23 -7.66
N ILE A 173 11.46 0.63 -8.16
CA ILE A 173 12.29 -0.23 -9.00
C ILE A 173 12.93 -1.29 -8.09
N LEU A 174 12.86 -2.56 -8.53
CA LEU A 174 13.49 -3.68 -7.84
C LEU A 174 14.97 -3.37 -7.61
N THR A 175 15.37 -3.25 -6.35
CA THR A 175 16.72 -2.82 -6.00
C THR A 175 17.44 -3.96 -5.27
N PRO A 176 18.49 -4.55 -5.87
CA PRO A 176 19.27 -5.60 -5.22
C PRO A 176 20.15 -5.01 -4.11
N TYR A 177 19.68 -4.94 -2.87
CA TYR A 177 20.52 -4.38 -1.80
C TYR A 177 21.69 -5.31 -1.43
N PRO A 178 22.91 -4.79 -1.21
CA PRO A 178 24.06 -5.59 -0.80
C PRO A 178 23.75 -6.53 0.37
N GLY A 179 24.15 -7.79 0.24
CA GLY A 179 23.93 -8.84 1.23
C GLY A 179 22.54 -9.47 1.23
N THR A 180 21.60 -9.00 0.41
CA THR A 180 20.31 -9.70 0.20
C THR A 180 20.46 -10.91 -0.73
N PRO A 181 19.55 -11.90 -0.64
CA PRO A 181 19.48 -12.99 -1.60
C PRO A 181 19.38 -12.53 -3.05
N LEU A 182 18.60 -11.47 -3.31
CA LEU A 182 18.46 -10.89 -4.64
C LEU A 182 19.79 -10.35 -5.18
N PHE A 183 20.56 -9.63 -4.34
CA PHE A 183 21.85 -9.10 -4.77
C PHE A 183 22.82 -10.21 -5.16
N ARG A 184 22.92 -11.27 -4.35
CA ARG A 184 23.74 -12.43 -4.70
C ARG A 184 23.32 -13.10 -6.00
N GLN A 185 22.02 -13.25 -6.21
CA GLN A 185 21.49 -13.81 -7.45
C GLN A 185 21.90 -12.94 -8.64
N MET A 186 21.61 -11.63 -8.61
CA MET A 186 21.93 -10.73 -9.71
C MET A 186 23.43 -10.57 -9.94
N GLU A 187 24.24 -10.65 -8.89
CA GLU A 187 25.71 -10.65 -9.00
C GLU A 187 26.22 -11.92 -9.67
N ALA A 188 25.73 -13.09 -9.26
CA ALA A 188 26.09 -14.37 -9.86
C ALA A 188 25.63 -14.50 -11.32
N GLU A 189 24.49 -13.90 -11.65
CA GLU A 189 23.96 -13.82 -13.03
C GLU A 189 24.65 -12.74 -13.88
N GLY A 190 25.54 -11.91 -13.30
CA GLY A 190 26.21 -10.82 -14.02
C GLY A 190 25.27 -9.69 -14.45
N ARG A 191 24.15 -9.50 -13.75
CA ARG A 191 23.08 -8.55 -14.11
C ARG A 191 23.17 -7.21 -13.41
N LEU A 192 24.11 -7.01 -12.47
CA LEU A 192 24.31 -5.69 -11.85
C LEU A 192 24.97 -4.74 -12.85
N LEU A 193 24.39 -3.56 -13.08
CA LEU A 193 24.94 -2.58 -14.03
C LEU A 193 26.18 -1.88 -13.45
N HIS A 194 26.15 -1.61 -12.15
CA HIS A 194 27.23 -1.00 -11.38
C HIS A 194 27.01 -1.29 -9.89
N LYS A 195 27.97 -0.87 -9.04
CA LYS A 195 27.85 -0.92 -7.57
C LYS A 195 27.94 0.45 -6.91
N ASP A 196 27.62 1.51 -7.66
CA ASP A 196 27.37 2.83 -7.08
C ASP A 196 26.10 2.80 -6.22
N TYR A 197 26.28 2.59 -4.92
CA TYR A 197 25.18 2.46 -3.96
C TYR A 197 24.42 3.76 -3.72
N SER A 198 24.92 4.91 -4.19
CA SER A 198 24.16 6.16 -4.13
C SER A 198 22.89 6.12 -4.99
N LEU A 199 22.87 5.26 -6.00
CA LEU A 199 21.74 5.04 -6.91
C LEU A 199 20.80 3.90 -6.45
N TYR A 200 21.06 3.25 -5.31
CA TYR A 200 20.24 2.14 -4.80
C TYR A 200 19.07 2.69 -3.97
N ASP A 201 18.30 3.60 -4.56
CA ASP A 201 17.29 4.42 -3.90
C ASP A 201 15.84 4.01 -4.22
N THR A 202 15.66 2.87 -4.89
CA THR A 202 14.37 2.36 -5.41
C THR A 202 13.73 3.17 -6.53
N ALA A 203 14.43 4.17 -7.09
CA ALA A 203 13.97 4.97 -8.22
C ALA A 203 14.91 4.90 -9.44
N HIS A 204 16.16 4.48 -9.26
CA HIS A 204 17.08 4.22 -10.36
C HIS A 204 17.19 2.74 -10.71
N VAL A 205 17.37 2.46 -12.00
CA VAL A 205 17.60 1.10 -12.50
C VAL A 205 19.09 0.79 -12.40
N VAL A 206 19.43 -0.18 -11.55
CA VAL A 206 20.83 -0.58 -11.24
C VAL A 206 21.16 -2.01 -11.66
N PHE A 207 20.26 -2.66 -12.37
CA PHE A 207 20.39 -4.04 -12.86
C PHE A 207 19.78 -4.19 -14.26
N GLN A 208 20.16 -5.25 -14.97
CA GLN A 208 19.60 -5.65 -16.26
C GLN A 208 18.36 -6.54 -16.05
N PRO A 209 17.13 -6.09 -16.38
CA PRO A 209 15.95 -6.93 -16.33
C PRO A 209 16.02 -8.05 -17.40
N LYS A 210 15.34 -9.19 -17.16
CA LYS A 210 15.37 -10.34 -18.09
C LYS A 210 14.58 -10.11 -19.38
N ASN A 211 13.43 -9.43 -19.31
CA ASN A 211 12.50 -9.32 -20.44
C ASN A 211 12.24 -7.87 -20.92
N MET A 212 13.09 -6.92 -20.52
CA MET A 212 13.04 -5.53 -20.97
C MET A 212 14.40 -4.87 -20.77
N THR A 213 14.65 -3.74 -21.44
CA THR A 213 15.88 -2.98 -21.21
C THR A 213 15.80 -2.15 -19.93
N PRO A 214 16.93 -1.71 -19.35
CA PRO A 214 16.93 -0.78 -18.23
C PRO A 214 16.15 0.51 -18.54
N GLU A 215 16.23 1.01 -19.78
CA GLU A 215 15.50 2.19 -20.24
C GLU A 215 13.99 1.94 -20.28
N ASP A 216 13.55 0.78 -20.76
CA ASP A 216 12.12 0.40 -20.74
C ASP A 216 11.57 0.43 -19.30
N LEU A 217 12.35 -0.10 -18.34
CA LEU A 217 11.96 -0.13 -16.94
C LEU A 217 11.87 1.28 -16.34
N ALA A 218 12.87 2.13 -16.61
CA ALA A 218 12.87 3.52 -16.15
C ALA A 218 11.70 4.33 -16.77
N GLN A 219 11.43 4.14 -18.06
CA GLN A 219 10.31 4.78 -18.75
C GLN A 219 8.96 4.28 -18.24
N GLY A 220 8.81 2.97 -18.02
CA GLY A 220 7.60 2.38 -17.45
C GLY A 220 7.31 2.87 -16.02
N TYR A 221 8.35 2.99 -15.20
CA TYR A 221 8.29 3.59 -13.87
C TYR A 221 7.78 5.05 -13.93
N ALA A 222 8.38 5.89 -14.78
CA ALA A 222 7.95 7.29 -14.94
C ALA A 222 6.52 7.39 -15.50
N TRP A 223 6.18 6.55 -16.47
CA TRP A 223 4.86 6.51 -17.10
C TRP A 223 3.75 6.17 -16.11
N LEU A 224 3.99 5.22 -15.19
CA LEU A 224 3.03 4.86 -14.14
C LEU A 224 2.66 6.06 -13.27
N TYR A 225 3.65 6.85 -12.82
CA TYR A 225 3.39 8.08 -12.08
C TYR A 225 2.62 9.10 -12.93
N GLN A 226 3.01 9.31 -14.20
CA GLN A 226 2.30 10.24 -15.08
C GLN A 226 0.83 9.84 -15.28
N ARG A 227 0.55 8.55 -15.52
CA ARG A 227 -0.81 8.04 -15.72
C ARG A 227 -1.64 8.14 -14.45
N LEU A 228 -1.15 7.61 -13.33
CA LEU A 228 -1.96 7.46 -12.11
C LEU A 228 -2.18 8.78 -11.35
N PHE A 229 -1.30 9.75 -11.57
CA PHE A 229 -1.49 11.12 -11.08
C PHE A 229 -2.24 11.99 -12.10
N SER A 230 -2.64 11.48 -13.26
CA SER A 230 -3.49 12.22 -14.21
C SER A 230 -4.88 12.51 -13.62
N HIS A 231 -5.52 13.58 -14.08
CA HIS A 231 -6.88 13.94 -13.64
C HIS A 231 -7.90 12.82 -13.95
N ALA A 232 -7.74 12.16 -15.09
CA ALA A 232 -8.61 11.06 -15.52
C ALA A 232 -8.48 9.87 -14.57
N SER A 233 -7.26 9.46 -14.23
CA SER A 233 -7.02 8.34 -13.31
C SER A 233 -7.51 8.64 -11.90
N ILE A 234 -7.25 9.83 -11.38
CA ILE A 234 -7.81 10.28 -10.08
C ILE A 234 -9.33 10.18 -10.09
N TRP A 235 -10.00 10.66 -11.15
CA TRP A 235 -11.46 10.58 -11.24
C TRP A 235 -11.99 9.13 -11.33
N GLN A 236 -11.28 8.27 -12.06
CA GLN A 236 -11.62 6.85 -12.19
C GLN A 236 -11.55 6.12 -10.84
N ARG A 237 -10.56 6.47 -10.00
CA ARG A 237 -10.33 5.89 -8.68
C ARG A 237 -11.16 6.50 -7.56
N ARG A 238 -12.12 7.38 -7.86
CA ARG A 238 -12.95 8.03 -6.82
C ARG A 238 -13.71 6.99 -5.96
N PRO A 239 -13.87 7.24 -4.66
CA PRO A 239 -14.67 6.39 -3.78
C PRO A 239 -16.11 6.21 -4.30
N SER A 240 -16.72 5.05 -3.99
CA SER A 240 -18.13 4.81 -4.29
C SER A 240 -19.08 5.64 -3.41
N ASP A 241 -18.66 5.98 -2.18
CA ASP A 241 -19.41 6.88 -1.31
C ASP A 241 -19.30 8.33 -1.79
N ALA A 242 -20.43 8.91 -2.20
CA ALA A 242 -20.50 10.28 -2.69
C ALA A 242 -19.95 11.30 -1.68
N ASN A 243 -20.13 11.06 -0.38
CA ASN A 243 -19.64 11.96 0.67
C ASN A 243 -18.11 11.92 0.81
N ALA A 244 -17.46 10.87 0.29
CA ALA A 244 -16.01 10.71 0.32
C ALA A 244 -15.31 11.32 -0.91
N ILE A 245 -16.05 11.66 -1.98
CA ILE A 245 -15.47 12.13 -3.24
C ILE A 245 -14.75 13.47 -3.06
N LEU A 246 -15.40 14.48 -2.45
CA LEU A 246 -14.78 15.80 -2.26
C LEU A 246 -13.51 15.73 -1.39
N PRO A 247 -13.51 15.05 -0.22
CA PRO A 247 -12.29 14.83 0.55
C PRO A 247 -11.20 14.09 -0.23
N TYR A 248 -11.58 13.05 -0.97
CA TYR A 248 -10.65 12.28 -1.79
C TYR A 248 -9.99 13.13 -2.88
N LEU A 249 -10.77 13.93 -3.61
CA LEU A 249 -10.24 14.85 -4.62
C LEU A 249 -9.36 15.91 -3.98
N GLY A 250 -9.80 16.50 -2.85
CA GLY A 250 -9.02 17.45 -2.08
C GLY A 250 -7.66 16.90 -1.69
N MET A 251 -7.63 15.68 -1.14
CA MET A 251 -6.40 14.98 -0.76
C MET A 251 -5.53 14.61 -1.96
N SER A 252 -6.12 14.09 -3.04
CA SER A 252 -5.39 13.70 -4.26
C SER A 252 -4.74 14.91 -4.94
N TYR A 253 -5.45 16.04 -5.01
CA TYR A 253 -4.92 17.27 -5.60
C TYR A 253 -3.98 18.02 -4.69
N LEU A 254 -4.20 17.98 -3.38
CA LEU A 254 -3.20 18.41 -2.41
C LEU A 254 -1.95 17.58 -2.70
N TYR A 255 -1.94 16.28 -2.46
CA TYR A 255 -0.77 15.41 -2.67
C TYR A 255 -0.06 15.60 -4.03
N LYS A 256 -0.80 15.76 -5.13
CA LYS A 256 -0.24 16.02 -6.48
C LYS A 256 0.40 17.41 -6.66
N ARG A 257 -0.21 18.49 -6.16
CA ARG A 257 0.18 19.88 -6.50
C ARG A 257 0.85 20.64 -5.35
N SER A 258 0.87 20.07 -4.16
CA SER A 258 1.12 20.82 -2.94
C SER A 258 2.60 20.95 -2.56
N ASN A 259 3.56 20.61 -3.41
CA ASN A 259 4.97 20.89 -3.09
C ASN A 259 5.19 22.37 -2.67
N PRO A 260 4.71 23.38 -3.40
CA PRO A 260 4.91 24.79 -3.01
C PRO A 260 4.05 25.22 -1.80
N ILE A 261 2.79 24.77 -1.74
CA ILE A 261 1.86 25.13 -0.65
C ILE A 261 2.29 24.48 0.67
N TRP A 262 2.71 23.21 0.66
CA TRP A 262 3.30 22.57 1.83
C TRP A 262 4.60 23.23 2.23
N HIS A 263 5.48 23.55 1.28
CA HIS A 263 6.71 24.29 1.60
C HIS A 263 6.41 25.60 2.32
N LEU A 264 5.38 26.34 1.87
CA LEU A 264 4.92 27.55 2.53
C LEU A 264 4.34 27.25 3.92
N LEU A 265 3.41 26.30 4.05
CA LEU A 265 2.78 25.95 5.32
C LEU A 265 3.79 25.46 6.37
N ILE A 266 4.79 24.68 5.95
CA ILE A 266 5.89 24.20 6.79
C ILE A 266 6.76 25.37 7.22
N ARG A 267 7.18 26.24 6.28
CA ARG A 267 7.98 27.44 6.59
C ARG A 267 7.27 28.40 7.52
N SER A 268 5.96 28.59 7.33
CA SER A 268 5.12 29.46 8.15
C SER A 268 4.65 28.79 9.45
N LYS A 269 5.01 27.53 9.72
CA LYS A 269 4.57 26.74 10.89
C LYS A 269 3.03 26.67 11.03
N LEU A 270 2.29 26.80 9.93
CA LEU A 270 0.81 26.78 9.90
C LEU A 270 0.24 25.38 9.66
N THR A 271 1.07 24.36 9.44
CA THR A 271 0.65 22.98 9.18
C THR A 271 -0.34 22.47 10.22
N ARG A 272 -0.07 22.69 11.51
CA ARG A 272 -0.98 22.25 12.59
C ARG A 272 -2.35 22.93 12.50
N ALA A 273 -2.38 24.25 12.31
CA ALA A 273 -3.63 25.01 12.26
C ALA A 273 -4.52 24.58 11.09
N VAL A 274 -3.92 24.26 9.93
CA VAL A 274 -4.65 23.79 8.74
C VAL A 274 -5.04 22.32 8.86
N TRP A 275 -4.17 21.48 9.43
CA TRP A 275 -4.34 20.03 9.43
C TRP A 275 -5.24 19.52 10.56
N SER A 276 -5.13 20.10 11.76
CA SER A 276 -5.94 19.69 12.92
C SER A 276 -7.45 19.62 12.65
N PRO A 277 -8.11 20.63 12.04
CA PRO A 277 -9.54 20.55 11.75
C PRO A 277 -9.89 19.47 10.71
N LEU A 278 -9.03 19.25 9.70
CA LEU A 278 -9.25 18.21 8.69
C LEU A 278 -9.14 16.81 9.29
N VAL A 279 -8.16 16.59 10.16
CA VAL A 279 -7.99 15.30 10.85
C VAL A 279 -9.12 15.06 11.83
N GLU A 280 -9.52 16.07 12.60
CA GLU A 280 -10.63 15.94 13.55
C GLU A 280 -11.96 15.68 12.83
N TRP A 281 -12.20 16.35 11.69
CA TRP A 281 -13.34 16.06 10.84
C TRP A 281 -13.33 14.62 10.31
N THR A 282 -12.17 14.15 9.84
CA THR A 282 -11.98 12.77 9.39
C THR A 282 -12.22 11.78 10.52
N ARG A 283 -11.70 12.05 11.72
CA ARG A 283 -11.90 11.23 12.93
C ARG A 283 -13.39 11.11 13.27
N ARG A 284 -14.12 12.23 13.32
CA ARG A 284 -15.56 12.24 13.62
C ARG A 284 -16.37 11.47 12.58
N ARG A 285 -16.10 11.70 11.29
CA ARG A 285 -16.71 10.92 10.20
C ARG A 285 -16.47 9.41 10.38
N HIS A 286 -15.25 9.03 10.76
CA HIS A 286 -14.91 7.63 11.01
C HIS A 286 -15.62 7.05 12.23
N ILE A 287 -15.77 7.81 13.32
CA ILE A 287 -16.55 7.38 14.50
C ILE A 287 -17.99 7.10 14.11
N THR A 288 -18.65 8.01 13.37
CA THR A 288 -20.01 7.78 12.88
C THR A 288 -20.10 6.55 11.96
N PHE A 289 -19.08 6.32 11.13
CA PHE A 289 -18.99 5.10 10.32
C PHE A 289 -18.85 3.84 11.20
N ARG A 290 -18.02 3.88 12.24
CA ARG A 290 -17.81 2.77 13.19
C ARG A 290 -19.09 2.40 13.93
N GLU A 291 -19.89 3.38 14.35
CA GLU A 291 -21.18 3.15 15.00
C GLU A 291 -22.14 2.41 14.08
N ARG A 292 -22.24 2.85 12.81
CA ARG A 292 -23.04 2.17 11.79
C ARG A 292 -22.54 0.76 11.51
N LEU A 293 -21.22 0.60 11.34
CA LEU A 293 -20.59 -0.69 11.11
C LEU A 293 -20.79 -1.63 12.30
N ALA A 294 -20.75 -1.14 13.54
CA ALA A 294 -21.01 -1.93 14.75
C ALA A 294 -22.46 -2.44 14.83
N ALA A 295 -23.43 -1.68 14.30
CA ALA A 295 -24.83 -2.08 14.25
C ALA A 295 -25.14 -3.15 13.19
N LEU A 296 -24.27 -3.34 12.20
CA LEU A 296 -24.44 -4.39 11.19
C LEU A 296 -24.10 -5.78 11.76
N PRO A 297 -24.89 -6.82 11.41
CA PRO A 297 -24.61 -8.18 11.81
C PRO A 297 -23.24 -8.63 11.27
N ILE A 298 -22.59 -9.54 11.99
CA ILE A 298 -21.38 -10.20 11.49
C ILE A 298 -21.84 -11.19 10.43
N GLU A 299 -21.89 -10.77 9.16
CA GLU A 299 -22.07 -11.71 8.07
C GLU A 299 -20.84 -12.65 8.06
N GLY A 300 -21.09 -13.95 8.27
CA GLY A 300 -20.11 -14.98 7.97
C GLY A 300 -19.69 -14.90 6.50
N PRO A 301 -18.56 -15.52 6.09
CA PRO A 301 -18.02 -15.33 4.75
C PRO A 301 -19.07 -15.68 3.70
N ALA A 302 -19.68 -14.64 3.11
CA ALA A 302 -20.56 -14.82 1.97
C ALA A 302 -19.67 -15.36 0.84
N CYS A 303 -19.97 -16.55 0.35
CA CYS A 303 -19.61 -16.94 -1.01
C CYS A 303 -20.34 -15.97 -1.94
N VAL A 304 -19.74 -14.79 -2.15
CA VAL A 304 -20.19 -13.87 -3.18
C VAL A 304 -19.76 -14.51 -4.50
N GLU A 305 -20.68 -15.25 -5.12
CA GLU A 305 -20.56 -15.63 -6.52
C GLU A 305 -20.19 -14.38 -7.32
N ALA A 306 -19.02 -14.43 -7.95
CA ALA A 306 -18.57 -13.38 -8.83
C ALA A 306 -19.60 -13.22 -9.93
N LYS A 307 -20.35 -12.10 -9.94
CA LYS A 307 -21.00 -11.67 -11.18
C LYS A 307 -19.90 -11.55 -12.23
N PRO A 308 -20.02 -12.20 -13.39
CA PRO A 308 -18.98 -12.15 -14.41
C PRO A 308 -18.75 -10.69 -14.78
N ASN A 309 -17.50 -10.24 -14.67
CA ASN A 309 -17.08 -8.94 -15.16
C ASN A 309 -17.57 -8.81 -16.61
N ALA A 310 -18.28 -7.72 -16.91
CA ALA A 310 -18.58 -7.35 -18.29
C ALA A 310 -17.26 -7.33 -19.06
N ALA A 311 -17.24 -8.04 -20.19
CA ALA A 311 -16.07 -8.19 -21.04
C ALA A 311 -15.38 -6.83 -21.30
N PRO A 312 -14.04 -6.79 -21.38
CA PRO A 312 -13.32 -5.56 -21.70
C PRO A 312 -13.86 -5.00 -23.03
N ARG A 313 -14.30 -3.74 -23.02
CA ARG A 313 -14.67 -3.05 -24.26
C ARG A 313 -13.42 -2.99 -25.15
N PRO A 314 -13.49 -3.36 -26.44
CA PRO A 314 -12.38 -3.14 -27.34
C PRO A 314 -12.18 -1.63 -27.46
N ARG A 315 -11.01 -1.13 -27.06
CA ARG A 315 -10.57 0.23 -27.37
C ARG A 315 -9.34 0.17 -28.26
N SER A 316 -9.42 0.92 -29.34
CA SER A 316 -8.47 1.03 -30.44
C SER A 316 -7.04 1.20 -29.95
N LEU A 317 -6.16 0.30 -30.40
CA LEU A 317 -4.72 0.50 -30.41
C LEU A 317 -4.41 1.73 -31.26
N THR A 318 -4.16 2.88 -30.63
CA THR A 318 -3.47 3.97 -31.32
C THR A 318 -2.01 3.55 -31.44
N VAL A 319 -1.67 3.03 -32.62
CA VAL A 319 -0.28 2.78 -33.03
C VAL A 319 0.48 4.09 -32.92
N ILE A 320 1.49 4.12 -32.04
CA ILE A 320 2.47 5.21 -32.01
C ILE A 320 3.34 5.02 -33.25
N SER A 321 3.03 5.75 -34.34
CA SER A 321 3.95 5.91 -35.44
C SER A 321 5.07 6.85 -35.00
N ALA A 322 6.30 6.34 -34.99
CA ALA A 322 7.50 7.15 -34.90
C ALA A 322 7.54 8.16 -36.05
N GLY A 323 7.72 9.44 -35.71
CA GLY A 323 8.06 10.51 -36.64
C GLY A 323 9.45 11.02 -36.26
N LEU A 324 10.31 11.02 -37.28
CA LEU A 324 11.74 11.36 -37.31
C LEU A 324 12.13 12.66 -36.60
#